data_AF-A0A1W1CJ82-F1
#
_entry.id   AF-A0A1W1CJ82-F1
#
_cell.length_a   1.000
_cell.length_b   1.000
_cell.length_c   1.000
_cell.angle_alpha   90.00
_cell.angle_beta   90.00
_cell.angle_gamma   90.00
#
_symmetry.space_group_name_H-M   'P 1'
#
loop_
_entity.id
_entity.type
_entity.pdbx_description
1 polymer ?
#
loop_
_entity_poly.entity_id
_entity_poly.type
_entity_poly.pdbx_seq_one_letter_code
_entity_poly.pdbx_strand_id
1 'polypeptide(L)'
;MSNLLEKSYVQSEELVELLKEREAGNVNFILVDVREQMEYDHGHIKGVDLLKPTSTFQSWAQSFLDENKDKTVTQLSKKHNFL
;
A
#
# COMPACT_ATOMS: atom_id res chain seq x y z
N MET A 1 2.51 -19.88 -2.81
CA MET A 1 2.50 -18.44 -3.15
C MET A 1 1.07 -17.98 -3.10
N SER A 2 0.77 -16.99 -2.28
CA SER A 2 -0.56 -16.40 -2.17
C SER A 2 -0.86 -15.66 -3.47
N ASN A 3 -1.81 -16.15 -4.27
CA ASN A 3 -2.23 -15.53 -5.55
C ASN A 3 -2.80 -14.10 -5.37
N LEU A 4 -2.95 -13.63 -4.12
CA LEU A 4 -3.46 -12.31 -3.79
C LEU A 4 -2.56 -11.18 -4.26
N LEU A 5 -1.22 -11.35 -4.27
CA LEU A 5 -0.29 -10.31 -4.74
C LEU A 5 -0.32 -10.12 -6.27
N GLU A 6 -0.88 -11.08 -7.01
CA GLU A 6 -1.02 -10.99 -8.47
C GLU A 6 -2.28 -10.22 -8.88
N LYS A 7 -3.18 -9.92 -7.93
CA LYS A 7 -4.39 -9.15 -8.18
C LYS A 7 -4.08 -7.67 -8.34
N SER A 8 -4.76 -7.03 -9.29
CA SER A 8 -4.72 -5.58 -9.45
C SER A 8 -5.43 -4.81 -8.33
N TYR A 9 -6.33 -5.47 -7.60
CA TYR A 9 -7.05 -4.91 -6.46
C TYR A 9 -7.21 -5.96 -5.36
N VAL A 10 -6.99 -5.52 -4.12
CA VAL A 10 -7.08 -6.34 -2.92
C VAL A 10 -8.12 -5.70 -2.00
N GLN A 11 -9.08 -6.49 -1.52
CA GLN A 11 -10.08 -6.02 -0.55
C GLN A 11 -9.46 -5.88 0.85
N SER A 12 -10.14 -5.17 1.75
CA SER A 12 -9.66 -4.93 3.12
C SER A 12 -9.33 -6.22 3.86
N GLU A 13 -10.17 -7.25 3.75
CA GLU A 13 -9.97 -8.54 4.41
C GLU A 13 -8.74 -9.28 3.86
N GLU A 14 -8.55 -9.26 2.54
CA GLU A 14 -7.41 -9.88 1.86
C GLU A 14 -6.09 -9.16 2.21
N LEU A 15 -6.12 -7.84 2.42
CA LEU A 15 -4.95 -7.09 2.89
C LEU A 15 -4.54 -7.52 4.30
N VAL A 16 -5.51 -7.83 5.18
CA VAL A 16 -5.21 -8.35 6.52
C VAL A 16 -4.53 -9.73 6.44
N GLU A 17 -4.96 -10.58 5.52
CA GLU A 17 -4.31 -11.88 5.27
C GLU A 17 -2.88 -11.71 4.76
N LEU A 18 -2.67 -10.84 3.77
CA LEU A 18 -1.34 -10.51 3.24
C LEU A 18 -0.41 -9.96 4.31
N LEU A 19 -0.90 -9.10 5.22
CA LEU A 19 -0.11 -8.57 6.32
C LEU A 19 0.31 -9.66 7.32
N LYS A 20 -0.57 -10.62 7.62
CA LYS A 20 -0.23 -11.77 8.47
C LYS A 20 0.79 -12.68 7.81
N GLU A 21 0.64 -12.95 6.52
CA GLU A 21 1.61 -13.74 5.77
C GLU A 21 2.96 -13.03 5.65
N ARG A 22 2.96 -11.70 5.53
CA ARG A 22 4.17 -10.88 5.55
C ARG A 22 4.87 -10.96 6.90
N GLU A 23 4.13 -10.87 8.00
CA GLU A 23 4.67 -11.04 9.35
C GLU A 23 5.25 -12.44 9.57
N ALA A 24 4.64 -13.47 8.97
CA ALA A 24 5.13 -14.84 8.97
C ALA A 24 6.31 -15.10 8.00
N GLY A 25 6.71 -14.11 7.19
CA GLY A 25 7.81 -14.21 6.22
C GLY A 25 7.47 -14.96 4.92
N ASN A 26 6.18 -15.27 4.68
CA ASN A 26 5.73 -16.02 3.51
C ASN A 26 5.61 -15.16 2.25
N VAL A 27 5.40 -13.85 2.42
CA VAL A 27 5.31 -12.87 1.33
C VAL A 27 6.10 -11.62 1.69
N ASN A 28 6.54 -10.88 0.68
CA ASN A 28 7.24 -9.61 0.86
C ASN A 28 6.74 -8.59 -0.15
N PHE A 29 6.24 -7.46 0.35
CA PHE A 29 5.78 -6.33 -0.45
C PHE A 29 5.91 -5.05 0.36
N ILE A 30 5.96 -3.92 -0.33
CA ILE A 30 5.91 -2.59 0.28
C ILE A 30 4.45 -2.15 0.32
N LEU A 31 3.95 -1.79 1.50
CA LEU A 31 2.63 -1.19 1.67
C LEU A 31 2.77 0.33 1.78
N VAL A 32 2.29 1.04 0.75
CA VAL A 32 2.32 2.50 0.68
C VAL A 32 0.92 3.06 0.90
N ASP A 33 0.74 3.88 1.91
CA ASP A 33 -0.49 4.66 2.08
C ASP A 33 -0.40 5.93 1.23
N VAL A 34 -1.31 6.11 0.29
CA VAL A 34 -1.33 7.28 -0.61
C VAL A 34 -2.40 8.31 -0.22
N ARG A 35 -3.06 8.11 0.91
CA ARG A 35 -4.02 9.06 1.49
C ARG A 35 -3.31 10.30 2.02
N GLU A 36 -4.09 11.33 2.33
CA GLU A 36 -3.54 12.55 2.91
C GLU A 36 -3.15 12.37 4.38
N GLN A 37 -2.17 13.17 4.85
CA GLN A 37 -1.65 13.09 6.23
C GLN A 37 -2.77 13.13 7.28
N MET A 38 -3.75 14.01 7.10
CA MET A 38 -4.90 14.11 7.99
C MET A 38 -5.69 12.79 8.08
N GLU A 39 -5.87 12.07 6.97
CA GLU A 39 -6.58 10.77 6.99
C GLU A 39 -5.76 9.70 7.70
N TYR A 40 -4.43 9.71 7.49
CA TYR A 40 -3.50 8.79 8.15
C TYR A 40 -3.47 8.98 9.66
N ASP A 41 -3.42 10.24 10.11
CA ASP A 41 -3.37 10.61 11.53
C ASP A 41 -4.67 10.29 12.26
N HIS A 42 -5.82 10.42 11.58
CA HIS A 42 -7.12 9.98 12.12
C HIS A 42 -7.28 8.46 12.16
N GLY A 43 -6.43 7.70 11.46
CA GLY A 43 -6.43 6.24 11.50
C GLY A 43 -5.73 5.62 10.30
N HIS A 44 -4.82 4.68 10.59
CA HIS A 44 -4.09 3.93 9.56
C HIS A 44 -3.93 2.47 9.94
N ILE A 45 -3.69 1.65 8.91
CA ILE A 45 -3.45 0.22 9.06
C ILE A 45 -2.04 0.02 9.60
N LYS A 46 -1.90 -0.82 10.64
CA LYS A 46 -0.59 -1.24 11.14
C LYS A 46 0.10 -2.11 10.09
N GLY A 47 1.39 -1.85 9.84
CA GLY A 47 2.15 -2.54 8.78
C GLY A 47 2.26 -1.74 7.47
N VAL A 48 1.79 -0.49 7.43
CA VAL A 48 2.18 0.48 6.41
C VAL A 48 3.67 0.78 6.56
N ASP A 49 4.40 0.75 5.45
CA ASP A 49 5.83 1.10 5.41
C ASP A 49 6.04 2.60 5.22
N LEU A 50 5.22 3.20 4.35
CA LEU A 50 5.41 4.57 3.88
C LEU A 50 4.06 5.27 3.73
N LEU A 51 4.02 6.53 4.15
CA LEU A 51 2.99 7.47 3.77
C LEU A 51 3.52 8.36 2.63
N LYS A 52 2.84 8.33 1.49
CA LYS A 52 3.19 9.07 0.27
C LYS A 52 1.93 9.73 -0.29
N PRO A 53 1.53 10.88 0.26
CA PRO A 53 0.27 11.52 -0.09
C PRO A 53 0.17 11.81 -1.58
N THR A 54 -1.01 11.57 -2.14
CA THR A 54 -1.29 11.83 -3.57
C THR A 54 -1.08 13.31 -3.91
N SER A 55 -1.38 14.23 -2.99
CA SER A 55 -1.12 15.67 -3.14
C SER A 55 0.33 16.03 -3.49
N THR A 56 1.29 15.18 -3.13
CA THR A 56 2.73 15.39 -3.39
C THR A 56 3.28 14.40 -4.42
N PHE A 57 2.43 13.69 -5.16
CA PHE A 57 2.84 12.61 -6.08
C PHE A 57 4.00 13.00 -7.01
N GLN A 58 3.94 14.18 -7.63
CA GLN A 58 4.96 14.66 -8.56
C GLN A 58 6.35 14.80 -7.92
N SER A 59 6.43 15.07 -6.62
CA SER A 59 7.71 15.26 -5.93
C SER A 59 8.38 13.96 -5.50
N TRP A 60 7.63 12.85 -5.42
CA TRP A 60 8.17 11.58 -4.90
C TRP A 60 8.07 10.39 -5.85
N ALA A 61 7.11 10.39 -6.79
CA ALA A 61 6.77 9.21 -7.59
C ALA A 61 7.96 8.65 -8.37
N GLN A 62 8.67 9.49 -9.12
CA GLN A 62 9.77 9.04 -9.98
C GLN A 62 10.87 8.34 -9.16
N SER A 63 11.39 9.03 -8.13
CA SER A 63 12.43 8.46 -7.25
C SER A 63 11.98 7.16 -6.61
N PHE A 64 10.74 7.14 -6.10
CA PHE A 64 10.20 5.97 -5.43
C PHE A 64 10.06 4.76 -6.37
N LEU A 65 9.57 4.98 -7.59
CA LEU A 65 9.42 3.92 -8.58
C LEU A 65 10.79 3.39 -9.04
N ASP A 66 11.76 4.28 -9.25
CA ASP A 66 13.12 3.90 -9.67
C ASP A 66 13.83 3.08 -8.59
N GLU A 67 13.67 3.45 -7.32
CA GLU A 67 14.24 2.76 -6.15
C GLU A 67 13.60 1.40 -5.84
N ASN A 68 12.37 1.16 -6.33
CA ASN A 68 11.58 -0.03 -5.97
C ASN A 68 11.09 -0.81 -7.19
N LYS A 69 11.72 -0.62 -8.36
CA LYS A 69 11.36 -1.25 -9.64
C LYS A 69 11.35 -2.80 -9.62
N ASP A 70 12.11 -3.40 -8.72
CA ASP A 70 12.28 -4.85 -8.55
C ASP A 70 11.43 -5.42 -7.40
N LYS A 71 10.63 -4.58 -6.73
CA LYS A 71 9.84 -4.96 -5.56
C LYS A 71 8.35 -4.94 -5.88
N THR A 72 7.61 -5.81 -5.22
CA THR A 72 6.14 -5.74 -5.21
C THR A 72 5.70 -4.57 -4.34
N VAL A 73 4.92 -3.65 -4.92
CA VAL A 73 4.35 -2.50 -4.22
C VAL A 73 2.83 -2.61 -4.23
N THR A 74 2.23 -2.48 -3.05
CA THR A 74 0.78 -2.40 -2.86
C THR A 74 0.45 -1.03 -2.27
N GLN A 75 -0.55 -0.36 -2.82
CA GLN A 75 -0.99 0.93 -2.31
C GLN A 75 -2.33 0.82 -1.57
N LEU A 76 -2.42 1.49 -0.42
CA LEU A 76 -3.67 1.71 0.29
C LEU A 76 -4.22 3.09 -0.11
N SER A 77 -5.42 3.11 -0.67
CA SER A 77 -6.14 4.34 -0.97
C SER A 77 -7.56 4.26 -0.42
N LYS A 78 -8.19 5.43 -0.23
CA LYS A 78 -9.61 5.46 0.07
C LYS A 78 -10.37 5.28 -1.24
N LYS A 79 -11.24 4.27 -1.30
CA LYS A 79 -12.16 4.09 -2.42
C LYS A 79 -13.05 5.33 -2.50
N HIS A 80 -12.84 6.18 -3.50
CA HIS A 80 -13.78 7.24 -3.83
C HIS A 80 -15.02 6.57 -4.42
N ASN A 81 -16.08 6.41 -3.63
CA ASN A 81 -17.42 6.28 -4.18
C ASN A 81 -17.78 7.67 -4.75
N PHE A 82 -17.47 7.89 -6.03
CA PHE A 82 -18.18 8.92 -6.78
C PHE A 82 -19.62 8.43 -6.92
N LEU A 83 -20.55 9.15 -6.28
CA LEU A 83 -21.99 9.08 -6.57
C LEU A 83 -22.26 9.66 -7.96
#